data_AF-T0GBD1-F1
#
_entry.id   AF-T0GBD1-F1
#
_cell.length_a   1.000
_cell.length_b   1.000
_cell.length_c   1.000
_cell.angle_alpha   90.00
_cell.angle_beta   90.00
_cell.angle_gamma   90.00
#
_symmetry.space_group_name_H-M   'P 1'
#
loop_
_entity.id
_entity.type
_entity.pdbx_description
1 polymer ?
#
loop_
_entity_poly.entity_id
_entity_poly.type
_entity_poly.pdbx_seq_one_letter_code
_entity_poly.pdbx_strand_id
1 'polypeptide(L)' 'MKHEIECPTCDGEGYIRADGLPFGPDCEACEGTGWREMNADELAAAAERQAEDAASEPPVTMNEMHRAAWDQKQELRR' A
#
# COMPACT_ATOMS: atom_id res chain seq x y z
N MET A 1 22.64 -5.96 3.09
CA MET A 1 21.35 -5.42 3.58
C MET A 1 20.56 -4.99 2.36
N LYS A 2 19.33 -5.50 2.16
CA LYS A 2 18.42 -4.87 1.19
C LYS A 2 18.08 -3.51 1.80
N HIS A 3 18.49 -2.41 1.17
CA HIS A 3 17.99 -1.10 1.55
C HIS A 3 16.49 -1.11 1.23
N GLU A 4 15.65 -0.84 2.23
CA GLU A 4 14.21 -0.68 2.04
C GLU A 4 13.93 0.39 0.97
N ILE A 5 12.79 0.27 0.27
CA ILE A 5 12.38 1.27 -0.73
C ILE A 5 11.94 2.55 0.00
N GLU A 6 11.30 2.37 1.14
CA GLU A 6 10.91 3.40 2.10
C GLU A 6 12.10 3.85 2.94
N CYS A 7 12.18 5.15 3.22
CA CYS A 7 13.10 5.68 4.19
C CYS A 7 12.63 5.28 5.60
N PRO A 8 13.42 4.50 6.36
CA PRO A 8 13.01 4.01 7.68
C PRO A 8 12.90 5.11 8.75
N THR A 9 13.46 6.30 8.47
CA THR A 9 13.45 7.43 9.41
C THR A 9 12.13 8.20 9.34
N CYS A 10 11.50 8.27 8.17
CA CYS A 10 10.23 8.97 7.97
C CYS A 10 9.09 8.06 7.49
N ASP A 11 9.31 6.75 7.47
CA ASP A 11 8.31 5.75 7.05
C ASP A 11 7.73 6.05 5.65
N GLY A 12 8.62 6.44 4.73
CA GLY A 12 8.23 6.83 3.37
C GLY A 12 7.65 8.24 3.23
N GLU A 13 7.32 8.97 4.28
CA GLU A 13 6.60 10.24 4.15
C GLU A 13 7.44 11.38 3.51
N GLY A 14 8.77 11.30 3.64
CA GLY A 14 9.68 12.37 3.23
C GLY A 14 9.82 13.50 4.25
N TYR A 15 8.98 13.56 5.28
CA TYR A 15 9.03 14.55 6.36
C TYR A 15 8.81 13.90 7.73
N ILE A 16 9.25 14.58 8.79
CA ILE A 16 9.02 14.12 10.17
C ILE A 16 7.68 14.66 10.66
N ARG A 17 6.73 13.79 10.98
CA ARG A 17 5.44 14.23 11.54
C ARG A 17 5.64 14.99 12.85
N ALA A 18 4.96 16.13 12.96
CA ALA A 18 4.93 16.97 14.14
C ALA A 18 3.48 17.28 14.51
N ASP A 19 3.18 17.27 15.81
CA ASP A 19 1.82 17.46 16.30
C ASP A 19 1.24 18.82 15.86
N GLY A 20 0.02 18.78 15.33
CA GLY A 20 -0.73 19.98 14.96
C GLY A 20 -0.37 20.60 13.61
N LEU A 21 0.52 19.97 12.82
CA LEU A 21 0.84 20.41 11.47
C LEU A 21 0.50 19.33 10.43
N PRO A 22 0.04 19.71 9.23
CA PRO A 22 -0.21 18.75 8.15
C PRO A 22 1.08 18.11 7.63
N PHE A 23 2.20 18.85 7.69
CA PHE A 23 3.55 18.40 7.32
C PHE A 23 4.54 18.99 8.33
N GLY A 24 5.57 18.22 8.71
CA GLY A 24 6.68 18.72 9.50
C GLY A 24 7.92 18.99 8.65
N PRO A 25 9.12 19.15 9.25
CA PRO A 25 10.33 19.41 8.50
C PRO A 25 10.71 18.22 7.61
N ASP A 26 11.38 18.50 6.49
CA ASP A 26 11.92 17.49 5.60
C ASP A 26 12.80 16.50 6.38
N CYS A 27 12.67 15.22 6.05
CA CYS A 27 13.50 14.20 6.63
C CYS A 27 14.93 14.32 6.06
N GLU A 28 15.88 14.71 6.90
CA GLU A 28 17.28 14.87 6.49
C GLU A 28 17.90 13.56 5.97
N ALA A 29 17.43 12.40 6.45
CA ALA A 29 17.97 11.10 6.05
C ALA A 29 17.66 10.71 4.59
N CYS A 30 16.57 11.23 4.01
CA CYS A 30 16.19 11.00 2.62
C CYS A 30 16.04 12.30 1.82
N GLU A 31 16.46 13.42 2.40
CA GLU A 31 16.40 14.76 1.79
C GLU A 31 15.00 15.10 1.25
N GLY A 32 13.95 14.79 2.03
CA GLY A 32 12.57 15.08 1.61
C GLY A 32 11.94 14.04 0.67
N THR A 33 12.70 13.07 0.15
CA THR A 33 12.21 12.16 -0.90
C THR A 33 11.24 11.10 -0.39
N GLY A 34 11.49 10.58 0.83
CA GLY A 34 10.70 9.51 1.45
C GLY A 34 10.96 8.12 0.86
N TRP A 35 11.04 8.01 -0.46
CA TRP A 35 11.19 6.75 -1.19
C TRP A 35 12.37 6.83 -2.14
N ARG A 36 12.97 5.67 -2.46
CA ARG A 36 13.85 5.54 -3.64
C ARG A 36 13.14 4.84 -4.78
N GLU A 37 13.63 5.04 -5.98
CA GLU A 37 13.19 4.23 -7.12
C GLU A 37 13.59 2.76 -6.92
N MET A 38 12.70 1.86 -7.32
CA MET A 38 12.98 0.44 -7.40
C MET A 38 13.95 0.18 -8.54
N ASN A 39 14.92 -0.71 -8.32
CA ASN A 39 15.77 -1.16 -9.43
C ASN A 39 15.04 -2.16 -10.34
N ALA A 40 15.63 -2.50 -11.47
CA ALA A 40 15.01 -3.37 -12.48
C ALA A 40 14.62 -4.75 -11.92
N ASP A 41 15.45 -5.34 -11.05
CA ASP A 41 15.17 -6.66 -10.44
C ASP A 41 14.01 -6.57 -9.43
N GLU A 42 13.97 -5.49 -8.65
CA GLU A 42 12.89 -5.23 -7.70
C GLU A 42 11.56 -5.00 -8.44
N LEU A 43 11.58 -4.26 -9.54
CA LEU A 43 10.42 -4.04 -10.40
C LEU A 43 9.92 -5.34 -11.03
N ALA A 44 10.82 -6.19 -11.53
CA ALA A 44 10.47 -7.49 -12.08
C ALA A 44 9.81 -8.38 -11.02
N ALA A 45 10.40 -8.46 -9.82
CA ALA A 45 9.82 -9.23 -8.72
C ALA A 45 8.46 -8.68 -8.24
N ALA A 46 8.24 -7.36 -8.29
CA ALA A 46 6.94 -6.77 -7.97
C ALA A 46 5.89 -7.09 -9.05
N ALA A 47 6.27 -7.05 -10.33
CA ALA A 47 5.40 -7.42 -11.42
C ALA A 47 4.97 -8.90 -11.36
N GLU A 48 5.89 -9.80 -11.00
CA GLU A 48 5.59 -11.24 -10.80
C GLU A 48 4.57 -11.44 -9.67
N ARG A 49 4.80 -10.81 -8.50
CA ARG A 49 3.83 -10.89 -7.38
C ARG A 49 2.46 -10.35 -7.76
N GLN A 50 2.40 -9.21 -8.44
CA GLN A 50 1.14 -8.65 -8.90
C GLN A 50 0.41 -9.58 -9.87
N ALA A 51 1.14 -10.28 -10.75
CA ALA A 51 0.55 -11.26 -11.65
C ALA A 51 0.02 -12.49 -10.90
N GLU A 52 0.74 -12.97 -9.88
CA GLU A 52 0.29 -14.05 -8.99
C GLU A 52 -0.98 -13.66 -8.23
N ASP A 53 -1.02 -12.47 -7.62
CA ASP A 53 -2.19 -11.97 -6.90
C ASP A 53 -3.41 -11.87 -7.82
N ALA A 54 -3.22 -11.30 -9.02
CA ALA A 54 -4.28 -11.17 -10.02
C ALA A 54 -4.78 -12.53 -10.55
N ALA A 55 -3.90 -13.54 -10.60
CA ALA A 55 -4.27 -14.90 -10.98
C ALA A 55 -4.92 -15.68 -9.82
N SER A 56 -4.69 -15.28 -8.58
CA SER A 56 -5.13 -16.00 -7.37
C SER A 56 -6.61 -15.78 -7.05
N GLU A 57 -7.17 -14.60 -7.35
CA GLU A 57 -8.58 -14.29 -7.08
C GLU A 57 -9.42 -14.32 -8.37
N PRO A 58 -10.37 -15.27 -8.51
CA PRO A 58 -11.31 -15.23 -9.62
C PRO A 58 -12.20 -13.98 -9.50
N PRO A 59 -12.50 -13.30 -10.61
CA PRO A 59 -13.37 -12.13 -10.58
C PRO A 59 -14.75 -12.53 -10.06
N VAL A 60 -15.21 -11.85 -9.00
CA VAL A 60 -16.59 -11.99 -8.51
C VAL A 60 -17.53 -11.26 -9.45
N THR A 61 -18.66 -11.88 -9.77
CA THR A 61 -19.69 -11.24 -10.57
C THR A 61 -20.44 -10.19 -9.74
N MET A 62 -21.02 -9.18 -10.43
CA MET A 62 -21.85 -8.17 -9.76
C MET A 62 -22.99 -8.80 -8.94
N ASN A 63 -23.58 -9.88 -9.44
CA ASN A 63 -24.66 -10.57 -8.74
C ASN A 63 -24.17 -11.24 -7.44
N GLU A 64 -22.98 -11.86 -7.46
CA GLU A 64 -22.36 -12.43 -6.27
C GLU A 64 -22.04 -11.35 -5.24
N MET A 65 -21.49 -10.20 -5.67
CA MET A 65 -21.26 -9.05 -4.78
C MET A 65 -22.57 -8.54 -4.15
N HIS A 66 -23.64 -8.38 -4.94
CA HIS A 66 -24.94 -7.93 -4.44
C HIS A 66 -25.55 -8.91 -3.44
N ARG A 67 -25.44 -10.21 -3.69
CA ARG A 67 -25.94 -11.24 -2.78
C ARG A 67 -25.16 -11.25 -1.47
N ALA A 68 -23.82 -11.23 -1.52
CA ALA A 68 -22.97 -11.17 -0.33
C ALA A 68 -23.27 -9.91 0.52
N ALA A 69 -23.44 -8.75 -0.13
CA ALA A 69 -23.80 -7.51 0.57
C ALA A 69 -25.20 -7.55 1.19
N TRP A 70 -26.15 -8.24 0.56
CA TRP A 70 -27.48 -8.44 1.13
C TRP A 70 -27.44 -9.37 2.34
N ASP A 71 -26.70 -10.48 2.27
CA ASP A 71 -26.54 -11.45 3.37
C ASP A 71 -25.91 -10.76 4.60
N GLN A 72 -24.81 -10.02 4.43
CA GLN A 72 -24.18 -9.24 5.50
C GLN A 72 -25.15 -8.23 6.15
N LYS A 73 -26.00 -7.58 5.34
CA LYS A 73 -27.02 -6.66 5.87
C LYS A 73 -28.11 -7.36 6.67
N GLN A 74 -28.44 -8.61 6.37
CA GLN A 74 -29.41 -9.38 7.17
C GLN A 74 -28.80 -9.82 8.50
N GLU A 75 -27.53 -10.20 8.52
CA GLU A 75 -26.82 -10.58 9.76
C GLU A 75 -26.74 -9.43 10.75
N LEU A 76 -26.46 -8.22 10.29
CA LEU A 76 -26.46 -7.01 11.12
C LEU A 76 -27.84 -6.60 11.67
N ARG A 77 -28.93 -7.16 11.11
CA ARG A 77 -30.30 -6.88 11.54
C ARG A 77 -30.83 -7.91 12.56
N ARG A 78 -30.07 -8.97 12.84
CA ARG A 78 -30.39 -9.96 13.88
C ARG A 78 -29.95 -9.46 15.25
#